data_AF-V9KS84-F1
#
_entry.id   AF-V9KS84-F1
#
_cell.length_a   1.000
_cell.length_b   1.000
_cell.length_c   1.000
_cell.angle_alpha   90.00
_cell.angle_beta   90.00
_cell.angle_gamma   90.00
#
_symmetry.space_group_name_H-M   'P 1'
#
loop_
_entity.id
_entity.type
_entity.pdbx_description
1 polymer ?
#
loop_
_entity_poly.entity_id
_entity_poly.type
_entity_poly.pdbx_seq_one_letter_code
_entity_poly.pdbx_strand_id
1 'polypeptide(L)'
;AENLAWMYFETFDSLLDKTAEERLEWAEAVSHCRSHEEIEKLRNKLSVDTLQFLLFLYVQQLNKVSLRTSLIGEEWPSPRSRSPDLDRKSGSQNKNTDDHNHLAFILNHLSELLELLLDPEQLTASAHSTHESLISVEAVKALSFLMEGTINQNGIVYPVHELALWQPILVTCGYSKLSKMFSFYKLQAWLKSVLGSNPFGSAVCLQKGKKLAWAQQVEGTTKRAKIACNTYTAPKGHKVVVMTQVYKQTLAKSSDQLNGAHVKIHRCNDSYIYLLSPLRSVSIEKCRNSTFVLGPVQTSIHIHSCDNVKIIAICHRLSTSSSTLCTFHCLTPTYPLIMSGNTSLIFGPYHTYYPMLEDHMARTGIATLPNYWDKPMCIGLDNCETPVYQLLSPKEFYVFVIPFEMEGDTTEIPGGLPPQYEKAKRHREQKIQIWQKTVKEAGLSKEQRKQFQNLVEQQFREWLALTGHRQQLDSLIPAPTSPKQAAA
;
A
#
# COMPACT_ATOMS: atom_id res chain seq x y z
N ALA A 1 13.86 -10.52 19.54
CA ALA A 1 13.52 -9.15 19.96
C ALA A 1 14.04 -8.13 18.94
N GLU A 2 15.35 -8.05 18.75
CA GLU A 2 16.02 -7.07 17.87
C GLU A 2 15.44 -6.91 16.45
N ASN A 3 15.31 -7.99 15.68
CA ASN A 3 14.70 -7.92 14.32
C ASN A 3 13.28 -7.32 14.31
N LEU A 4 12.51 -7.48 15.39
CA LEU A 4 11.18 -6.88 15.53
C LEU A 4 11.28 -5.38 15.84
N ALA A 5 12.22 -4.99 16.70
CA ALA A 5 12.48 -3.58 17.02
C ALA A 5 12.99 -2.82 15.79
N TRP A 6 13.93 -3.41 15.04
CA TRP A 6 14.38 -2.85 13.77
C TRP A 6 13.24 -2.70 12.76
N MET A 7 12.37 -3.71 12.63
CA MET A 7 11.22 -3.64 11.73
C MET A 7 10.25 -2.50 12.09
N TYR A 8 10.04 -2.20 13.38
CA TYR A 8 9.28 -1.02 13.79
C TYR A 8 10.01 0.30 13.46
N PHE A 9 11.31 0.38 13.76
CA PHE A 9 12.14 1.56 13.45
C PHE A 9 12.15 1.86 11.94
N GLU A 10 12.44 0.86 11.12
CA GLU A 10 12.45 0.92 9.65
C GLU A 10 11.06 1.19 9.07
N THR A 11 9.98 0.76 9.74
CA THR A 11 8.62 1.14 9.33
C THR A 11 8.38 2.63 9.58
N PHE A 12 8.73 3.14 10.77
CA PHE A 12 8.60 4.57 11.07
C PHE A 12 9.46 5.44 10.15
N ASP A 13 10.75 5.09 9.99
CA ASP A 13 11.70 5.76 9.12
C ASP A 13 11.18 5.87 7.66
N SER A 14 10.53 4.82 7.16
CA SER A 14 9.94 4.80 5.81
C SER A 14 8.78 5.78 5.60
N LEU A 15 8.08 6.17 6.68
CA LEU A 15 6.97 7.12 6.67
C LEU A 15 7.43 8.58 6.68
N LEU A 16 8.68 8.84 7.06
CA LEU A 16 9.27 10.18 7.06
C LEU A 16 9.46 10.70 5.62
N ASP A 17 9.33 12.02 5.46
CA ASP A 17 9.53 12.73 4.20
C ASP A 17 11.03 12.85 3.85
N LYS A 18 11.62 11.70 3.49
CA LYS A 18 12.92 11.60 2.83
C LYS A 18 12.81 11.78 1.32
N THR A 19 13.81 12.39 0.71
CA THR A 19 13.88 12.54 -0.75
C THR A 19 14.11 11.19 -1.45
N ALA A 20 14.01 11.16 -2.78
CA ALA A 20 14.29 9.95 -3.52
C ALA A 20 15.79 9.61 -3.50
N GLU A 21 16.62 10.64 -3.57
CA GLU A 21 18.08 10.59 -3.54
C GLU A 21 18.58 9.98 -2.22
N GLU A 22 18.12 10.48 -1.06
CA GLU A 22 18.49 9.93 0.26
C GLU A 22 18.14 8.44 0.40
N ARG A 23 17.02 8.00 -0.20
CA ARG A 23 16.59 6.59 -0.19
C ARG A 23 17.45 5.72 -1.11
N LEU A 24 17.92 6.26 -2.24
CA LEU A 24 18.83 5.59 -3.16
C LEU A 24 20.25 5.51 -2.60
N GLU A 25 20.78 6.58 -1.99
CA GLU A 25 22.07 6.58 -1.29
C GLU A 25 22.11 5.54 -0.16
N TRP A 26 21.02 5.44 0.62
CA TRP A 26 20.88 4.40 1.63
C TRP A 26 20.88 2.99 1.03
N ALA A 27 20.11 2.78 -0.05
CA ALA A 27 20.04 1.48 -0.73
C ALA A 27 21.38 1.07 -1.34
N GLU A 28 22.10 2.02 -1.96
CA GLU A 28 23.45 1.83 -2.47
C GLU A 28 24.42 1.46 -1.33
N ALA A 29 24.43 2.20 -0.23
CA ALA A 29 25.29 1.93 0.93
C ALA A 29 25.04 0.52 1.50
N VAL A 30 23.77 0.12 1.66
CA VAL A 30 23.39 -1.22 2.12
C VAL A 30 23.76 -2.31 1.09
N SER A 31 23.68 -2.03 -0.21
CA SER A 31 24.06 -3.00 -1.26
C SER A 31 25.57 -3.31 -1.28
N HIS A 32 26.40 -2.37 -0.81
CA HIS A 32 27.84 -2.54 -0.69
C HIS A 32 28.27 -3.33 0.57
N CYS A 33 27.39 -3.47 1.57
CA CYS A 33 27.68 -4.24 2.78
C CYS A 33 27.75 -5.75 2.49
N ARG A 34 28.84 -6.39 2.93
CA ARG A 34 29.10 -7.83 2.77
C ARG A 34 28.88 -8.63 4.04
N SER A 35 28.82 -7.97 5.19
CA SER A 35 28.65 -8.58 6.51
C SER A 35 27.47 -7.98 7.28
N HIS A 36 26.95 -8.70 8.28
CA HIS A 36 25.87 -8.18 9.15
C HIS A 36 26.35 -6.97 9.97
N GLU A 37 27.59 -7.03 10.46
CA GLU A 37 28.24 -5.94 11.21
C GLU A 37 28.35 -4.64 10.42
N GLU A 38 28.58 -4.70 9.10
CA GLU A 38 28.59 -3.51 8.23
C GLU A 38 27.20 -2.89 8.13
N ILE A 39 26.15 -3.73 8.00
CA ILE A 39 24.76 -3.28 8.01
C ILE A 39 24.43 -2.64 9.36
N GLU A 40 24.80 -3.26 10.48
CA GLU A 40 24.62 -2.68 11.82
C GLU A 40 25.35 -1.34 11.98
N LYS A 41 26.59 -1.21 11.47
CA LYS A 41 27.33 0.07 11.46
C LYS A 41 26.65 1.14 10.62
N LEU A 42 25.89 0.79 9.57
CA LEU A 42 25.02 1.74 8.85
C LEU A 42 23.76 2.07 9.64
N ARG A 43 23.10 1.06 10.24
CA ARG A 43 21.89 1.23 11.07
C ARG A 43 22.13 2.17 12.24
N ASN A 44 23.30 2.08 12.87
CA ASN A 44 23.72 2.95 13.98
C ASN A 44 23.92 4.44 13.58
N LYS A 45 23.86 4.78 12.29
CA LYS A 45 23.86 6.17 11.80
C LYS A 45 22.45 6.76 11.69
N LEU A 46 21.41 5.93 11.70
CA LEU A 46 20.02 6.40 11.63
C LEU A 46 19.52 6.79 13.02
N SER A 47 18.74 7.86 13.07
CA SER A 47 18.03 8.32 14.25
C SER A 47 16.63 8.79 13.87
N VAL A 48 15.71 8.77 14.82
CA VAL A 48 14.32 9.17 14.65
C VAL A 48 13.90 10.05 15.82
N ASP A 49 12.89 10.91 15.63
CA ASP A 49 12.32 11.68 16.73
C ASP A 49 11.67 10.72 17.75
N THR A 50 12.17 10.75 18.99
CA THR A 50 11.74 9.81 20.05
C THR A 50 10.27 9.95 20.41
N LEU A 51 9.72 11.17 20.38
CA LEU A 51 8.32 11.43 20.75
C LEU A 51 7.38 10.95 19.65
N GLN A 52 7.70 11.24 18.38
CA GLN A 52 6.95 10.71 17.23
C GLN A 52 7.04 9.19 17.14
N PHE A 53 8.21 8.61 17.42
CA PHE A 53 8.40 7.16 17.43
C PHE A 53 7.63 6.49 18.58
N LEU A 54 7.54 7.12 19.76
CA LEU A 54 6.71 6.65 20.87
C LEU A 54 5.21 6.65 20.49
N LEU A 55 4.72 7.73 19.89
CA LEU A 55 3.35 7.81 19.35
C LEU A 55 3.08 6.71 18.32
N PHE A 56 4.02 6.50 17.39
CA PHE A 56 3.93 5.40 16.42
C PHE A 56 3.86 4.04 17.10
N LEU A 57 4.75 3.74 18.06
CA LEU A 57 4.76 2.47 18.79
C LEU A 57 3.44 2.26 19.55
N TYR A 58 2.88 3.28 20.17
CA TYR A 58 1.58 3.20 20.85
C TYR A 58 0.44 2.88 19.85
N VAL A 59 0.39 3.55 18.70
CA VAL A 59 -0.56 3.23 17.61
C VAL A 59 -0.39 1.78 17.13
N GLN A 60 0.83 1.26 17.05
CA GLN A 60 1.09 -0.14 16.71
C GLN A 60 0.71 -1.13 17.84
N GLN A 61 0.81 -0.72 19.11
CA GLN A 61 0.51 -1.57 20.28
C GLN A 61 -0.98 -1.63 20.62
N LEU A 62 -1.78 -0.61 20.30
CA LEU A 62 -3.23 -0.69 20.46
C LEU A 62 -3.88 -1.73 19.53
N ASN A 63 -3.21 -2.08 18.41
CA ASN A 63 -3.58 -3.22 17.56
C ASN A 63 -3.14 -4.60 18.15
N LYS A 64 -2.58 -4.61 19.38
CA LYS A 64 -2.02 -5.78 20.08
C LYS A 64 -2.43 -5.88 21.56
N VAL A 65 -3.51 -5.22 22.00
CA VAL A 65 -3.98 -5.31 23.40
C VAL A 65 -4.51 -6.74 23.67
N SER A 66 -3.70 -7.68 24.17
CA SER A 66 -3.18 -7.69 25.54
C SER A 66 -1.83 -8.41 25.68
N LEU A 67 -0.94 -7.86 26.51
CA LEU A 67 0.31 -8.53 26.95
C LEU A 67 0.12 -9.35 28.25
N ARG A 68 -1.11 -9.52 28.76
CA ARG A 68 -1.41 -10.32 29.98
C ARG A 68 -2.63 -11.23 29.89
N THR A 69 -3.32 -11.29 28.76
CA THR A 69 -4.46 -12.20 28.55
C THR A 69 -4.50 -12.69 27.12
N SER A 70 -4.28 -13.99 26.94
CA SER A 70 -4.65 -14.68 25.69
C SER A 70 -6.16 -14.58 25.49
N LEU A 71 -6.58 -14.18 24.29
CA LEU A 71 -7.70 -14.75 23.49
C LEU A 71 -8.25 -13.72 22.48
N ILE A 72 -8.47 -14.19 21.25
CA ILE A 72 -9.18 -13.53 20.13
C ILE A 72 -8.42 -12.38 19.45
N GLY A 73 -7.98 -12.60 18.21
CA GLY A 73 -7.47 -11.56 17.31
C GLY A 73 -8.56 -11.04 16.35
N GLU A 74 -8.83 -9.73 16.41
CA GLU A 74 -9.64 -8.86 15.51
C GLU A 74 -9.16 -7.41 15.75
N GLU A 75 -9.19 -6.42 14.86
CA GLU A 75 -9.13 -6.26 13.38
C GLU A 75 -8.30 -4.94 13.20
N TRP A 76 -7.96 -4.49 11.99
CA TRP A 76 -7.79 -3.02 11.80
C TRP A 76 -9.10 -2.33 12.23
N PRO A 77 -9.09 -1.09 12.77
CA PRO A 77 -10.04 -0.63 13.78
C PRO A 77 -11.50 -0.89 13.43
N SER A 78 -12.11 -1.77 14.23
CA SER A 78 -13.45 -2.36 14.06
C SER A 78 -14.13 -2.47 15.44
N PRO A 79 -15.47 -2.34 15.55
CA PRO A 79 -16.07 -1.74 16.74
C PRO A 79 -16.40 -2.75 17.85
N ARG A 80 -15.67 -2.68 18.97
CA ARG A 80 -16.09 -3.32 20.24
C ARG A 80 -15.94 -2.40 21.48
N SER A 81 -16.40 -1.15 21.38
CA SER A 81 -16.93 -0.44 22.55
C SER A 81 -18.45 -0.55 22.54
N ARG A 82 -19.01 -1.41 23.39
CA ARG A 82 -20.46 -1.47 23.63
C ARG A 82 -20.88 -0.19 24.38
N SER A 83 -21.56 0.72 23.70
CA SER A 83 -22.50 1.64 24.36
C SER A 83 -23.87 0.97 24.40
N PRO A 84 -24.65 1.06 25.50
CA PRO A 84 -25.95 0.39 25.58
C PRO A 84 -26.97 1.00 24.62
N ASP A 85 -27.76 0.13 23.98
CA ASP A 85 -28.78 0.51 23.00
C ASP A 85 -29.91 1.35 23.58
N LEU A 86 -30.41 2.29 22.77
CA LEU A 86 -31.82 2.67 22.76
C LEU A 86 -32.34 2.65 21.32
N ASP A 87 -33.39 1.87 21.10
CA ASP A 87 -33.97 1.55 19.81
C ASP A 87 -34.32 2.76 18.93
N ARG A 88 -33.87 2.74 17.67
CA ARG A 88 -34.69 3.25 16.56
C ARG A 88 -34.29 2.70 15.18
N LYS A 89 -35.22 1.95 14.58
CA LYS A 89 -35.15 1.44 13.20
C LYS A 89 -34.90 2.57 12.18
N SER A 90 -33.79 2.54 11.45
CA SER A 90 -33.64 3.22 10.16
C SER A 90 -32.57 2.52 9.29
N GLY A 91 -32.60 2.75 7.98
CA GLY A 91 -32.02 1.85 6.99
C GLY A 91 -30.48 1.84 6.84
N SER A 92 -30.01 0.77 6.20
CA SER A 92 -28.67 0.53 5.64
C SER A 92 -27.72 1.75 5.59
N GLN A 93 -26.78 1.80 6.54
CA GLN A 93 -25.70 2.78 6.56
C GLN A 93 -24.35 2.05 6.47
N ASN A 94 -23.72 2.11 5.29
CA ASN A 94 -22.33 1.67 5.08
C ASN A 94 -21.37 2.63 5.82
N LYS A 95 -21.17 2.43 7.13
CA LYS A 95 -20.22 3.19 7.96
C LYS A 95 -18.98 2.35 8.30
N ASN A 96 -18.21 1.98 7.28
CA ASN A 96 -16.83 1.54 7.52
C ASN A 96 -15.93 2.20 6.48
N THR A 97 -15.36 3.33 6.89
CA THR A 97 -14.44 4.18 6.14
C THR A 97 -13.34 4.59 7.09
N ASP A 98 -12.11 4.22 6.76
CA ASP A 98 -10.92 4.30 7.63
C ASP A 98 -10.74 5.68 8.25
N ASP A 99 -11.09 6.74 7.50
CA ASP A 99 -11.02 8.15 7.95
C ASP A 99 -11.85 8.42 9.22
N HIS A 100 -13.01 7.77 9.36
CA HIS A 100 -13.86 7.91 10.55
C HIS A 100 -13.32 7.10 11.72
N ASN A 101 -12.79 5.90 11.44
CA ASN A 101 -12.21 5.03 12.46
C ASN A 101 -10.92 5.67 13.03
N HIS A 102 -10.12 6.33 12.18
CA HIS A 102 -8.95 7.10 12.59
C HIS A 102 -9.34 8.29 13.49
N LEU A 103 -10.34 9.10 13.10
CA LEU A 103 -10.82 10.19 13.94
C LEU A 103 -11.35 9.69 15.30
N ALA A 104 -12.14 8.62 15.31
CA ALA A 104 -12.67 8.02 16.53
C ALA A 104 -11.55 7.50 17.44
N PHE A 105 -10.54 6.83 16.87
CA PHE A 105 -9.33 6.38 17.58
C PHE A 105 -8.62 7.56 18.25
N ILE A 106 -8.30 8.62 17.49
CA ILE A 106 -7.59 9.80 18.02
C ILE A 106 -8.40 10.47 19.14
N LEU A 107 -9.71 10.66 18.97
CA LEU A 107 -10.57 11.29 19.98
C LEU A 107 -10.67 10.48 21.28
N ASN A 108 -10.75 9.15 21.17
CA ASN A 108 -10.84 8.24 22.32
C ASN A 108 -9.52 8.18 23.10
N HIS A 109 -8.39 8.06 22.40
CA HIS A 109 -7.07 7.87 23.00
C HIS A 109 -6.29 9.19 23.23
N LEU A 110 -6.88 10.36 22.98
CA LEU A 110 -6.17 11.64 23.09
C LEU A 110 -5.56 11.90 24.48
N SER A 111 -6.17 11.42 25.57
CA SER A 111 -5.55 11.57 26.91
C SER A 111 -4.24 10.80 26.99
N GLU A 112 -4.28 9.51 26.67
CA GLU A 112 -3.12 8.62 26.68
C GLU A 112 -2.02 9.11 25.72
N LEU A 113 -2.40 9.57 24.52
CA LEU A 113 -1.47 10.15 23.54
C LEU A 113 -0.77 11.42 24.05
N LEU A 114 -1.44 12.26 24.84
CA LEU A 114 -0.84 13.44 25.45
C LEU A 114 -0.03 13.10 26.71
N GLU A 115 -0.48 12.12 27.49
CA GLU A 115 0.21 11.63 28.69
C GLU A 115 1.56 10.98 28.32
N LEU A 116 1.62 10.24 27.21
CA LEU A 116 2.87 9.71 26.64
C LEU A 116 3.88 10.79 26.24
N LEU A 117 3.44 12.04 26.06
CA LEU A 117 4.27 13.17 25.65
C LEU A 117 4.64 14.11 26.81
N LEU A 118 4.23 13.78 28.05
CA LEU A 118 4.65 14.51 29.24
C LEU A 118 6.10 14.16 29.61
N ASP A 119 6.79 15.11 30.24
CA ASP A 119 8.14 14.85 30.76
C ASP A 119 8.10 13.76 31.85
N PRO A 120 9.10 12.86 31.95
CA PRO A 120 9.10 11.76 32.93
C PRO A 120 8.96 12.22 34.40
N GLU A 121 9.42 13.42 34.72
CA GLU A 121 9.28 14.04 36.05
C GLU A 121 7.81 14.36 36.38
N GLN A 122 7.01 14.75 35.39
CA GLN A 122 5.58 15.01 35.57
C GLN A 122 4.78 13.71 35.76
N LEU A 123 5.21 12.61 35.16
CA LEU A 123 4.58 11.29 35.29
C LEU A 123 4.77 10.65 36.67
N THR A 124 5.88 10.91 37.36
CA THR A 124 6.10 10.37 38.72
C THR A 124 5.34 11.16 39.80
N ALA A 125 5.08 12.45 39.56
CA ALA A 125 4.25 13.29 40.42
C ALA A 125 2.72 13.06 40.25
N SER A 126 2.29 12.39 39.16
CA SER A 126 0.88 12.37 38.72
C SER A 126 -0.07 11.46 39.51
N ALA A 127 0.30 11.02 40.72
CA ALA A 127 -0.62 10.27 41.59
C ALA A 127 -1.91 11.07 41.91
N HIS A 128 -1.84 12.40 41.85
CA HIS A 128 -2.95 13.32 42.15
C HIS A 128 -3.18 14.35 41.02
N SER A 129 -3.78 13.87 39.92
CA SER A 129 -4.40 14.61 38.80
C SER A 129 -3.47 15.26 37.75
N THR A 130 -3.77 15.00 36.48
CA THR A 130 -3.12 15.59 35.29
C THR A 130 -3.56 17.02 34.96
N HIS A 131 -4.30 17.68 35.87
CA HIS A 131 -4.89 19.00 35.62
C HIS A 131 -3.86 20.14 35.62
N GLU A 132 -2.74 19.99 36.32
CA GLU A 132 -1.66 20.99 36.38
C GLU A 132 -0.49 20.69 35.43
N SER A 133 -0.51 19.54 34.74
CA SER A 133 0.54 19.12 33.82
C SER A 133 0.73 20.09 32.63
N LEU A 134 1.98 20.26 32.22
CA LEU A 134 2.40 21.13 31.13
C LEU A 134 3.00 20.33 29.98
N ILE A 135 2.64 20.70 28.75
CA ILE A 135 3.09 20.06 27.51
C ILE A 135 4.04 21.03 26.78
N SER A 136 5.22 20.54 26.40
CA SER A 136 6.23 21.29 25.65
C SER A 136 5.81 21.58 24.21
N VAL A 137 6.46 22.53 23.54
CA VAL A 137 6.18 22.82 22.12
C VAL A 137 6.63 21.63 21.25
N GLU A 138 7.70 20.96 21.67
CA GLU A 138 8.28 19.76 21.08
C GLU A 138 7.30 18.58 21.12
N ALA A 139 6.60 18.39 22.23
CA ALA A 139 5.50 17.42 22.34
C ALA A 139 4.34 17.74 21.39
N VAL A 140 3.91 19.00 21.29
CA VAL A 140 2.86 19.39 20.32
C VAL A 140 3.35 19.25 18.87
N LYS A 141 4.65 19.44 18.61
CA LYS A 141 5.28 19.15 17.32
C LYS A 141 5.25 17.65 17.00
N ALA A 142 5.47 16.77 17.99
CA ALA A 142 5.35 15.32 17.81
C ALA A 142 3.94 14.88 17.39
N LEU A 143 2.88 15.50 17.93
CA LEU A 143 1.49 15.24 17.48
C LEU A 143 1.27 15.51 15.98
N SER A 144 2.10 16.33 15.35
CA SER A 144 2.01 16.63 13.92
C SER A 144 2.31 15.41 13.03
N PHE A 145 2.83 14.30 13.60
CA PHE A 145 2.94 13.00 12.94
C PHE A 145 1.59 12.28 12.75
N LEU A 146 0.62 12.51 13.65
CA LEU A 146 -0.68 11.83 13.65
C LEU A 146 -1.81 12.68 13.04
N MET A 147 -1.66 14.01 13.10
CA MET A 147 -2.72 14.96 12.81
C MET A 147 -2.18 16.27 12.27
N GLU A 148 -2.95 16.89 11.39
CA GLU A 148 -2.69 18.19 10.75
C GLU A 148 -4.01 18.95 10.64
N GLY A 149 -3.96 20.24 10.31
CA GLY A 149 -5.17 21.06 10.19
C GLY A 149 -5.08 22.15 9.13
N THR A 150 -6.15 22.95 9.04
CA THR A 150 -6.28 24.05 8.07
C THR A 150 -7.00 25.22 8.73
N ILE A 151 -6.61 26.44 8.38
CA ILE A 151 -7.28 27.66 8.87
C ILE A 151 -8.42 28.01 7.90
N ASN A 152 -9.63 28.19 8.44
CA ASN A 152 -10.83 28.58 7.68
C ASN A 152 -11.17 27.68 6.47
N GLN A 153 -10.73 26.41 6.48
CA GLN A 153 -10.89 25.48 5.35
C GLN A 153 -10.32 25.99 4.02
N ASN A 154 -9.27 26.81 4.07
CA ASN A 154 -8.64 27.44 2.90
C ASN A 154 -7.90 26.45 1.97
N GLY A 155 -7.84 25.17 2.32
CA GLY A 155 -7.18 24.11 1.55
C GLY A 155 -5.67 23.98 1.79
N ILE A 156 -5.07 24.92 2.52
CA ILE A 156 -3.68 24.84 2.96
C ILE A 156 -3.64 24.02 4.26
N VAL A 157 -2.76 23.02 4.29
CA VAL A 157 -2.53 22.14 5.44
C VAL A 157 -1.32 22.66 6.21
N TYR A 158 -1.45 22.69 7.54
CA TYR A 158 -0.42 23.09 8.48
C TYR A 158 -0.28 22.04 9.59
N PRO A 159 0.94 21.81 10.10
CA PRO A 159 1.15 20.92 11.23
C PRO A 159 0.56 21.51 12.52
N VAL A 160 0.13 20.66 13.45
CA VAL A 160 -0.65 21.09 14.63
C VAL A 160 0.09 22.09 15.51
N HIS A 161 1.41 22.01 15.62
CA HIS A 161 2.19 22.95 16.43
C HIS A 161 2.19 24.38 15.88
N GLU A 162 2.19 24.58 14.57
CA GLU A 162 2.04 25.91 13.96
C GLU A 162 0.65 26.49 14.22
N LEU A 163 -0.39 25.66 14.11
CA LEU A 163 -1.77 26.05 14.41
C LEU A 163 -1.95 26.39 15.89
N ALA A 164 -1.42 25.57 16.79
CA ALA A 164 -1.49 25.78 18.24
C ALA A 164 -0.77 27.08 18.69
N LEU A 165 0.24 27.53 17.95
CA LEU A 165 0.97 28.77 18.19
C LEU A 165 0.38 30.01 17.48
N TRP A 166 -0.75 29.85 16.76
CA TRP A 166 -1.40 30.95 16.06
C TRP A 166 -2.00 31.97 17.06
N GLN A 167 -1.59 33.24 16.96
CA GLN A 167 -1.89 34.28 17.98
C GLN A 167 -3.35 34.37 18.44
N PRO A 168 -4.39 34.27 17.56
CA PRO A 168 -5.79 34.39 17.97
C PRO A 168 -6.27 33.29 18.93
N ILE A 169 -5.61 32.13 18.96
CA ILE A 169 -6.08 30.94 19.70
C ILE A 169 -5.18 30.54 20.89
N LEU A 170 -4.08 31.26 21.14
CA LEU A 170 -3.12 30.94 22.22
C LEU A 170 -3.77 30.76 23.60
N VAL A 171 -4.75 31.61 23.94
CA VAL A 171 -5.46 31.52 25.22
C VAL A 171 -6.36 30.28 25.28
N THR A 172 -6.96 29.92 24.15
CA THR A 172 -7.91 28.80 23.99
C THR A 172 -7.19 27.45 24.00
N CYS A 173 -6.06 27.31 23.31
CA CYS A 173 -5.22 26.11 23.36
C CYS A 173 -4.41 26.00 24.67
N GLY A 174 -4.44 27.04 25.52
CA GLY A 174 -3.81 27.05 26.82
C GLY A 174 -2.30 27.31 26.82
N TYR A 175 -1.77 27.96 25.78
CA TYR A 175 -0.36 28.35 25.71
C TYR A 175 -0.03 29.50 26.66
N SER A 176 1.00 29.31 27.48
CA SER A 176 1.56 30.33 28.36
C SER A 176 2.80 30.96 27.74
N LYS A 177 2.76 32.28 27.49
CA LYS A 177 3.93 33.04 27.01
C LYS A 177 5.07 33.11 28.05
N LEU A 178 4.78 32.83 29.34
CA LEU A 178 5.76 32.85 30.43
C LEU A 178 6.57 31.54 30.49
N SER A 179 5.89 30.40 30.57
CA SER A 179 6.55 29.08 30.61
C SER A 179 6.89 28.52 29.22
N LYS A 180 6.35 29.11 28.15
CA LYS A 180 6.45 28.63 26.76
C LYS A 180 5.87 27.22 26.57
N MET A 181 4.92 26.84 27.41
CA MET A 181 4.28 25.51 27.43
C MET A 181 2.75 25.63 27.35
N PHE A 182 2.10 24.54 26.98
CA PHE A 182 0.65 24.41 26.94
C PHE A 182 0.12 23.74 28.22
N SER A 183 -0.99 24.20 28.77
CA SER A 183 -1.72 23.46 29.81
C SER A 183 -2.35 22.20 29.22
N PHE A 184 -2.07 21.02 29.80
CA PHE A 184 -2.56 19.72 29.33
C PHE A 184 -4.08 19.72 29.08
N TYR A 185 -4.85 20.09 30.10
CA TYR A 185 -6.32 20.08 30.04
C TYR A 185 -6.87 21.02 28.96
N LYS A 186 -6.29 22.22 28.82
CA LYS A 186 -6.72 23.20 27.81
C LYS A 186 -6.36 22.76 26.38
N LEU A 187 -5.17 22.21 26.18
CA LEU A 187 -4.76 21.68 24.88
C LEU A 187 -5.65 20.50 24.47
N GLN A 188 -5.90 19.56 25.39
CA GLN A 188 -6.78 18.41 25.16
C GLN A 188 -8.21 18.84 24.82
N ALA A 189 -8.77 19.80 25.57
CA ALA A 189 -10.11 20.33 25.31
C ALA A 189 -10.19 21.06 23.96
N TRP A 190 -9.18 21.89 23.63
CA TRP A 190 -9.08 22.54 22.33
C TRP A 190 -9.03 21.53 21.19
N LEU A 191 -8.09 20.57 21.23
CA LEU A 191 -7.97 19.50 20.23
C LEU A 191 -9.29 18.75 20.05
N LYS A 192 -9.97 18.32 21.12
CA LYS A 192 -11.29 17.66 21.05
C LYS A 192 -12.38 18.53 20.40
N SER A 193 -12.29 19.85 20.50
CA SER A 193 -13.25 20.78 19.89
C SER A 193 -12.99 21.11 18.42
N VAL A 194 -11.75 20.94 17.92
CA VAL A 194 -11.36 21.28 16.53
C VAL A 194 -11.11 20.07 15.64
N LEU A 195 -10.81 18.89 16.22
CA LEU A 195 -10.59 17.66 15.46
C LEU A 195 -11.86 17.24 14.71
N GLY A 196 -11.71 17.00 13.41
CA GLY A 196 -12.81 16.64 12.51
C GLY A 196 -12.37 15.65 11.43
N SER A 197 -13.32 15.22 10.60
CA SER A 197 -13.06 14.26 9.52
C SER A 197 -12.11 14.84 8.47
N ASN A 198 -11.14 14.03 8.02
CA ASN A 198 -10.18 14.42 6.99
C ASN A 198 -10.87 14.88 5.69
N PRO A 199 -10.74 16.17 5.28
CA PRO A 199 -11.40 16.69 4.07
C PRO A 199 -10.83 16.13 2.77
N PHE A 200 -9.64 15.53 2.80
CA PHE A 200 -8.98 14.88 1.67
C PHE A 200 -9.09 13.34 1.72
N GLY A 201 -9.72 12.80 2.76
CA GLY A 201 -9.81 11.36 3.01
C GLY A 201 -10.59 10.56 1.95
N SER A 202 -10.48 9.24 2.04
CA SER A 202 -11.12 8.29 1.11
C SER A 202 -12.65 8.46 1.06
N ALA A 203 -13.28 8.71 2.20
CA ALA A 203 -14.72 8.94 2.32
C ALA A 203 -15.17 10.20 1.57
N VAL A 204 -14.45 11.30 1.74
CA VAL A 204 -14.76 12.57 1.06
C VAL A 204 -14.45 12.48 -0.43
N CYS A 205 -13.37 11.78 -0.81
CA CYS A 205 -13.03 11.49 -2.19
C CYS A 205 -14.17 10.73 -2.91
N LEU A 206 -14.77 9.71 -2.29
CA LEU A 206 -15.93 8.99 -2.87
C LEU A 206 -17.20 9.83 -2.99
N GLN A 207 -17.41 10.80 -2.08
CA GLN A 207 -18.62 11.64 -2.06
C GLN A 207 -18.52 12.87 -2.98
N LYS A 208 -17.42 13.62 -2.88
CA LYS A 208 -17.21 14.93 -3.52
C LYS A 208 -16.11 14.93 -4.59
N GLY A 209 -15.26 13.89 -4.65
CA GLY A 209 -14.16 13.80 -5.61
C GLY A 209 -14.64 13.64 -7.06
N LYS A 210 -13.76 13.96 -7.99
CA LYS A 210 -14.02 13.83 -9.43
C LYS A 210 -14.19 12.34 -9.76
N LYS A 211 -15.37 11.95 -10.23
CA LYS A 211 -15.65 10.59 -10.69
C LYS A 211 -14.94 10.37 -12.03
N LEU A 212 -14.03 9.41 -12.07
CA LEU A 212 -13.23 9.12 -13.25
C LEU A 212 -13.98 8.19 -14.20
N ALA A 213 -14.03 8.59 -15.47
CA ALA A 213 -14.46 7.75 -16.59
C ALA A 213 -13.22 7.08 -17.19
N TRP A 214 -12.65 6.09 -16.51
CA TRP A 214 -11.64 5.26 -17.15
C TRP A 214 -12.33 4.38 -18.18
N ALA A 215 -11.91 4.50 -19.44
CA ALA A 215 -12.60 3.93 -20.57
C ALA A 215 -12.71 2.42 -20.41
N GLN A 216 -13.95 1.93 -20.43
CA GLN A 216 -14.27 0.53 -20.46
C GLN A 216 -13.91 0.04 -21.86
N GLN A 217 -12.86 -0.79 -22.03
CA GLN A 217 -12.48 -1.30 -23.36
C GLN A 217 -13.46 -2.33 -23.95
N VAL A 218 -14.54 -2.65 -23.22
CA VAL A 218 -15.61 -3.57 -23.66
C VAL A 218 -16.97 -2.90 -23.48
N GLU A 219 -17.71 -2.67 -24.56
CA GLU A 219 -19.13 -2.30 -24.45
C GLU A 219 -19.94 -3.47 -23.85
N GLY A 220 -20.69 -3.19 -22.79
CA GLY A 220 -21.51 -4.18 -22.11
C GLY A 220 -22.12 -3.63 -20.84
N THR A 221 -23.29 -4.18 -20.45
CA THR A 221 -24.14 -3.75 -19.32
C THR A 221 -23.55 -3.99 -17.92
N THR A 222 -22.23 -4.20 -17.82
CA THR A 222 -21.55 -4.32 -16.53
C THR A 222 -21.63 -3.00 -15.76
N LYS A 223 -21.76 -3.08 -14.43
CA LYS A 223 -21.83 -1.89 -13.59
C LYS A 223 -20.50 -1.13 -13.71
N ARG A 224 -20.56 0.13 -14.17
CA ARG A 224 -19.40 1.02 -14.31
C ARG A 224 -18.59 1.07 -13.00
N ALA A 225 -17.28 0.86 -13.12
CA ALA A 225 -16.34 0.98 -12.01
C ALA A 225 -16.52 2.30 -11.25
N LYS A 226 -16.57 2.24 -9.92
CA LYS A 226 -16.65 3.44 -9.07
C LYS A 226 -15.24 3.90 -8.75
N ILE A 227 -14.73 4.80 -9.58
CA ILE A 227 -13.41 5.40 -9.42
C ILE A 227 -13.60 6.88 -9.11
N ALA A 228 -13.00 7.35 -8.03
CA ALA A 228 -13.01 8.75 -7.62
C ALA A 228 -11.59 9.22 -7.28
N CYS A 229 -11.29 10.50 -7.57
CA CYS A 229 -10.03 11.13 -7.20
C CYS A 229 -10.24 12.54 -6.66
N ASN A 230 -9.41 12.94 -5.70
CA ASN A 230 -9.30 14.33 -5.22
C ASN A 230 -8.10 15.08 -5.83
N THR A 231 -7.39 14.45 -6.77
CA THR A 231 -6.02 14.79 -7.21
C THR A 231 -5.84 16.18 -7.83
N TYR A 232 -6.95 16.85 -8.17
CA TYR A 232 -7.01 18.20 -8.74
C TYR A 232 -7.19 19.29 -7.66
N THR A 233 -7.62 18.91 -6.46
CA THR A 233 -7.99 19.84 -5.36
C THR A 233 -7.23 19.55 -4.07
N ALA A 234 -6.60 18.38 -3.94
CA ALA A 234 -5.83 18.01 -2.77
C ALA A 234 -4.40 18.58 -2.83
N PRO A 235 -3.85 19.08 -1.71
CA PRO A 235 -2.46 19.48 -1.62
C PRO A 235 -1.50 18.29 -1.83
N LYS A 236 -0.22 18.60 -2.07
CA LYS A 236 0.86 17.59 -2.17
C LYS A 236 0.84 16.70 -0.91
N GLY A 237 0.98 15.39 -1.08
CA GLY A 237 0.86 14.41 0.02
C GLY A 237 -0.58 13.91 0.27
N HIS A 238 -1.62 14.68 -0.06
CA HIS A 238 -3.02 14.32 0.24
C HIS A 238 -3.82 13.83 -0.98
N LYS A 239 -3.13 13.54 -2.09
CA LYS A 239 -3.73 12.94 -3.29
C LYS A 239 -4.21 11.52 -2.98
N VAL A 240 -5.51 11.28 -3.14
CA VAL A 240 -6.18 9.99 -2.95
C VAL A 240 -6.96 9.61 -4.20
N VAL A 241 -6.77 8.36 -4.65
CA VAL A 241 -7.58 7.72 -5.69
C VAL A 241 -8.24 6.48 -5.10
N VAL A 242 -9.58 6.45 -5.10
CA VAL A 242 -10.36 5.32 -4.60
C VAL A 242 -10.99 4.58 -5.76
N MET A 243 -10.67 3.29 -5.88
CA MET A 243 -11.24 2.37 -6.85
C MET A 243 -12.08 1.34 -6.08
N THR A 244 -13.39 1.28 -6.35
CA THR A 244 -14.25 0.32 -5.66
C THR A 244 -15.26 -0.35 -6.56
N GLN A 245 -15.57 -1.61 -6.24
CA GLN A 245 -16.57 -2.42 -6.95
C GLN A 245 -16.28 -2.59 -8.44
N VAL A 246 -15.01 -2.64 -8.84
CA VAL A 246 -14.60 -3.08 -10.19
C VAL A 246 -14.93 -4.56 -10.33
N TYR A 247 -15.66 -4.94 -11.38
CA TYR A 247 -16.13 -6.30 -11.57
C TYR A 247 -16.00 -6.74 -13.03
N LYS A 248 -15.31 -7.86 -13.27
CA LYS A 248 -15.10 -8.44 -14.61
C LYS A 248 -14.58 -7.44 -15.65
N GLN A 249 -13.68 -6.56 -15.23
CA GLN A 249 -13.12 -5.49 -16.04
C GLN A 249 -11.59 -5.53 -16.02
N THR A 250 -11.00 -5.18 -17.15
CA THR A 250 -9.58 -4.83 -17.25
C THR A 250 -9.47 -3.31 -17.28
N LEU A 251 -8.73 -2.76 -16.33
CA LEU A 251 -8.47 -1.32 -16.20
C LEU A 251 -6.98 -1.09 -16.28
N ALA A 252 -6.55 -0.25 -17.23
CA ALA A 252 -5.16 0.14 -17.36
C ALA A 252 -5.03 1.65 -17.33
N LYS A 253 -4.11 2.15 -16.49
CA LYS A 253 -3.82 3.57 -16.41
C LYS A 253 -2.34 3.84 -16.12
N SER A 254 -1.72 4.59 -17.01
CA SER A 254 -0.61 5.48 -16.70
C SER A 254 -1.12 6.92 -16.78
N SER A 255 -0.75 7.78 -15.81
CA SER A 255 -1.08 9.21 -15.79
C SER A 255 -0.46 9.93 -14.59
N ASP A 256 -0.05 11.18 -14.78
CA ASP A 256 0.44 12.07 -13.72
C ASP A 256 -0.55 12.32 -12.56
N GLN A 257 -1.83 12.00 -12.77
CA GLN A 257 -2.85 12.04 -11.72
C GLN A 257 -2.62 10.97 -10.63
N LEU A 258 -1.92 9.88 -10.96
CA LEU A 258 -1.51 8.83 -10.02
C LEU A 258 -0.17 9.15 -9.33
N ASN A 259 0.64 10.07 -9.87
CA ASN A 259 1.98 10.37 -9.36
C ASN A 259 1.92 10.89 -7.92
N GLY A 260 2.50 10.12 -7.00
CA GLY A 260 2.51 10.40 -5.57
C GLY A 260 1.13 10.31 -4.90
N ALA A 261 0.17 9.60 -5.50
CA ALA A 261 -1.15 9.38 -4.91
C ALA A 261 -1.19 8.16 -3.99
N HIS A 262 -2.03 8.23 -2.96
CA HIS A 262 -2.48 7.10 -2.16
C HIS A 262 -3.64 6.41 -2.87
N VAL A 263 -3.49 5.13 -3.21
CA VAL A 263 -4.51 4.37 -3.94
C VAL A 263 -5.21 3.39 -3.00
N LYS A 264 -6.54 3.49 -2.86
CA LYS A 264 -7.36 2.50 -2.15
C LYS A 264 -8.20 1.70 -3.14
N ILE A 265 -7.92 0.40 -3.24
CA ILE A 265 -8.64 -0.57 -4.07
C ILE A 265 -9.49 -1.44 -3.15
N HIS A 266 -10.81 -1.42 -3.31
CA HIS A 266 -11.73 -2.03 -2.33
C HIS A 266 -12.93 -2.73 -2.99
N ARG A 267 -13.15 -4.02 -2.65
CA ARG A 267 -14.24 -4.87 -3.18
C ARG A 267 -14.21 -5.06 -4.70
N CYS A 268 -13.03 -5.18 -5.29
CA CYS A 268 -12.86 -5.52 -6.70
C CYS A 268 -12.82 -7.04 -6.88
N ASN A 269 -13.54 -7.59 -7.87
CA ASN A 269 -13.56 -9.05 -8.11
C ASN A 269 -13.43 -9.41 -9.60
N ASP A 270 -12.84 -10.57 -9.88
CA ASP A 270 -12.67 -11.14 -11.23
C ASP A 270 -12.04 -10.14 -12.23
N SER A 271 -11.11 -9.28 -11.80
CA SER A 271 -10.65 -8.09 -12.55
C SER A 271 -9.13 -7.99 -12.66
N TYR A 272 -8.66 -7.31 -13.72
CA TYR A 272 -7.25 -6.99 -13.93
C TYR A 272 -7.06 -5.48 -13.82
N ILE A 273 -6.18 -5.01 -12.94
CA ILE A 273 -5.96 -3.57 -12.73
C ILE A 273 -4.47 -3.26 -12.84
N TYR A 274 -4.11 -2.42 -13.81
CA TYR A 274 -2.76 -1.96 -14.11
C TYR A 274 -2.64 -0.47 -13.79
N LEU A 275 -1.85 -0.11 -12.78
CA LEU A 275 -1.58 1.27 -12.37
C LEU A 275 -0.08 1.57 -12.55
N LEU A 276 0.31 1.86 -13.79
CA LEU A 276 1.70 1.93 -14.23
C LEU A 276 2.25 3.36 -14.06
N SER A 277 2.29 3.83 -12.81
CA SER A 277 2.73 5.18 -12.42
C SER A 277 3.38 5.13 -11.03
N PRO A 278 4.24 6.08 -10.63
CA PRO A 278 4.86 6.10 -9.30
C PRO A 278 3.82 6.45 -8.23
N LEU A 279 3.47 5.50 -7.36
CA LEU A 279 2.44 5.65 -6.32
C LEU A 279 3.07 5.98 -4.96
N ARG A 280 2.34 6.66 -4.07
CA ARG A 280 2.84 6.87 -2.70
C ARG A 280 2.61 5.63 -1.82
N SER A 281 1.36 5.20 -1.68
CA SER A 281 0.99 3.95 -1.01
C SER A 281 -0.21 3.28 -1.70
N VAL A 282 -0.41 1.98 -1.47
CA VAL A 282 -1.55 1.23 -2.01
C VAL A 282 -2.18 0.34 -0.95
N SER A 283 -3.49 0.46 -0.74
CA SER A 283 -4.29 -0.45 0.10
C SER A 283 -5.21 -1.29 -0.80
N ILE A 284 -5.12 -2.62 -0.70
CA ILE A 284 -5.94 -3.57 -1.46
C ILE A 284 -6.77 -4.39 -0.47
N GLU A 285 -8.08 -4.15 -0.48
CA GLU A 285 -9.00 -4.65 0.54
C GLU A 285 -10.19 -5.40 -0.03
N LYS A 286 -10.52 -6.55 0.57
CA LYS A 286 -11.78 -7.27 0.32
C LYS A 286 -11.99 -7.61 -1.16
N CYS A 287 -10.88 -7.84 -1.88
CA CYS A 287 -10.84 -8.14 -3.32
C CYS A 287 -10.67 -9.64 -3.57
N ARG A 288 -11.20 -10.15 -4.69
CA ARG A 288 -11.16 -11.59 -5.03
C ARG A 288 -10.81 -11.89 -6.49
N ASN A 289 -10.17 -13.02 -6.77
CA ASN A 289 -9.91 -13.51 -8.14
C ASN A 289 -9.31 -12.43 -9.07
N SER A 290 -8.44 -11.57 -8.56
CA SER A 290 -8.03 -10.34 -9.26
C SER A 290 -6.52 -10.22 -9.36
N THR A 291 -6.03 -9.63 -10.45
CA THR A 291 -4.60 -9.35 -10.65
C THR A 291 -4.36 -7.85 -10.62
N PHE A 292 -3.44 -7.42 -9.75
CA PHE A 292 -3.02 -6.02 -9.59
C PHE A 292 -1.57 -5.88 -10.05
N VAL A 293 -1.34 -5.02 -11.04
CA VAL A 293 -0.01 -4.70 -11.57
C VAL A 293 0.25 -3.23 -11.29
N LEU A 294 1.27 -2.95 -10.48
CA LEU A 294 1.52 -1.62 -9.94
C LEU A 294 2.90 -1.14 -10.34
N GLY A 295 3.01 0.14 -10.68
CA GLY A 295 4.29 0.84 -10.69
C GLY A 295 4.89 0.93 -9.28
N PRO A 296 6.14 1.41 -9.16
CA PRO A 296 6.83 1.58 -7.89
C PRO A 296 6.00 2.33 -6.84
N VAL A 297 5.94 1.78 -5.62
CA VAL A 297 5.18 2.30 -4.49
C VAL A 297 6.11 2.76 -3.38
N GLN A 298 6.22 4.09 -3.21
CA GLN A 298 7.24 4.76 -2.39
C GLN A 298 7.28 4.31 -0.92
N THR A 299 6.13 4.08 -0.27
CA THR A 299 6.08 3.74 1.16
C THR A 299 5.64 2.30 1.41
N SER A 300 4.39 1.96 1.11
CA SER A 300 3.87 0.62 1.41
C SER A 300 2.73 0.14 0.51
N ILE A 301 2.66 -1.18 0.36
CA ILE A 301 1.48 -1.92 -0.12
C ILE A 301 0.91 -2.71 1.07
N HIS A 302 -0.36 -2.49 1.37
CA HIS A 302 -1.11 -3.20 2.40
C HIS A 302 -2.23 -4.03 1.78
N ILE A 303 -2.26 -5.32 2.09
CA ILE A 303 -3.27 -6.28 1.63
C ILE A 303 -4.07 -6.77 2.82
N HIS A 304 -5.39 -6.74 2.70
CA HIS A 304 -6.28 -7.13 3.79
C HIS A 304 -7.58 -7.79 3.31
N SER A 305 -7.95 -8.92 3.91
CA SER A 305 -9.19 -9.66 3.60
C SER A 305 -9.34 -10.02 2.11
N CYS A 306 -8.25 -10.33 1.42
CA CYS A 306 -8.25 -10.67 -0.01
C CYS A 306 -8.17 -12.19 -0.24
N ASP A 307 -8.77 -12.68 -1.33
CA ASP A 307 -8.84 -14.12 -1.63
C ASP A 307 -8.51 -14.39 -3.11
N ASN A 308 -7.57 -15.31 -3.37
CA ASN A 308 -7.10 -15.65 -4.72
C ASN A 308 -6.69 -14.40 -5.53
N VAL A 309 -5.79 -13.59 -4.96
CA VAL A 309 -5.31 -12.34 -5.56
C VAL A 309 -3.85 -12.44 -5.97
N LYS A 310 -3.52 -11.97 -7.18
CA LYS A 310 -2.13 -11.82 -7.65
C LYS A 310 -1.70 -10.36 -7.63
N ILE A 311 -0.54 -10.07 -7.07
CA ILE A 311 0.04 -8.71 -7.03
C ILE A 311 1.43 -8.75 -7.66
N ILE A 312 1.69 -7.82 -8.57
CA ILE A 312 2.97 -7.65 -9.26
C ILE A 312 3.37 -6.19 -9.07
N ALA A 313 4.35 -5.92 -8.20
CA ALA A 313 4.66 -4.56 -7.78
C ALA A 313 6.08 -4.40 -7.26
N ILE A 314 6.63 -3.19 -7.41
CA ILE A 314 7.84 -2.75 -6.68
C ILE A 314 7.35 -1.86 -5.53
N CYS A 315 7.87 -2.07 -4.31
CA CYS A 315 7.44 -1.27 -3.16
C CYS A 315 8.54 -1.20 -2.10
N HIS A 316 8.58 -0.12 -1.32
CA HIS A 316 9.49 -0.06 -0.19
C HIS A 316 9.14 -1.10 0.90
N ARG A 317 7.85 -1.27 1.23
CA ARG A 317 7.35 -2.30 2.17
C ARG A 317 6.10 -3.01 1.65
N LEU A 318 6.05 -4.33 1.80
CA LEU A 318 4.86 -5.16 1.53
C LEU A 318 4.30 -5.70 2.85
N SER A 319 2.97 -5.72 3.00
CA SER A 319 2.30 -6.25 4.21
C SER A 319 0.96 -6.91 3.88
N THR A 320 0.65 -8.05 4.52
CA THR A 320 -0.59 -8.82 4.28
C THR A 320 -1.23 -9.32 5.56
N SER A 321 -2.56 -9.21 5.66
CA SER A 321 -3.39 -9.70 6.77
C SER A 321 -4.65 -10.40 6.26
N SER A 322 -5.14 -11.38 7.01
CA SER A 322 -6.47 -11.99 6.79
C SER A 322 -6.74 -12.48 5.35
N SER A 323 -5.70 -12.85 4.59
CA SER A 323 -5.81 -13.09 3.14
C SER A 323 -5.41 -14.51 2.73
N THR A 324 -6.09 -15.05 1.74
CA THR A 324 -6.04 -16.47 1.35
C THR A 324 -5.65 -16.64 -0.12
N LEU A 325 -4.81 -17.63 -0.43
CA LEU A 325 -4.41 -17.97 -1.81
C LEU A 325 -3.76 -16.80 -2.60
N CYS A 326 -3.14 -15.85 -1.90
CA CYS A 326 -2.53 -14.67 -2.55
C CYS A 326 -1.12 -14.96 -3.06
N THR A 327 -0.82 -14.49 -4.28
CA THR A 327 0.52 -14.57 -4.90
C THR A 327 1.13 -13.18 -5.02
N PHE A 328 2.29 -12.97 -4.40
CA PHE A 328 3.04 -11.72 -4.43
C PHE A 328 4.31 -11.88 -5.27
N HIS A 329 4.43 -11.07 -6.31
CA HIS A 329 5.64 -10.93 -7.09
C HIS A 329 6.22 -9.55 -6.89
N CYS A 330 7.29 -9.45 -6.11
CA CYS A 330 7.76 -8.16 -5.65
C CYS A 330 9.28 -7.96 -5.69
N LEU A 331 9.65 -6.69 -5.72
CA LEU A 331 10.98 -6.17 -5.40
C LEU A 331 10.78 -5.25 -4.20
N THR A 332 11.48 -5.54 -3.10
CA THR A 332 11.29 -4.82 -1.84
C THR A 332 12.60 -4.76 -1.04
N PRO A 333 13.08 -3.56 -0.64
CA PRO A 333 14.27 -3.39 0.18
C PRO A 333 14.06 -3.75 1.66
N THR A 334 12.81 -3.99 2.08
CA THR A 334 12.48 -4.51 3.43
C THR A 334 11.87 -5.90 3.36
N TYR A 335 11.89 -6.65 4.47
CA TYR A 335 11.19 -7.93 4.59
C TYR A 335 9.67 -7.76 4.41
N PRO A 336 9.00 -8.56 3.56
CA PRO A 336 7.53 -8.62 3.51
C PRO A 336 6.93 -9.02 4.85
N LEU A 337 5.89 -8.33 5.31
CA LEU A 337 5.28 -8.59 6.61
C LEU A 337 4.00 -9.45 6.47
N ILE A 338 3.99 -10.62 7.12
CA ILE A 338 2.84 -11.51 7.20
C ILE A 338 2.23 -11.37 8.59
N MET A 339 1.05 -10.78 8.67
CA MET A 339 0.28 -10.64 9.91
C MET A 339 -0.65 -11.85 10.12
N SER A 340 -1.51 -11.79 11.14
CA SER A 340 -2.45 -12.86 11.47
C SER A 340 -3.50 -13.12 10.37
N GLY A 341 -4.06 -14.33 10.37
CA GLY A 341 -5.20 -14.74 9.54
C GLY A 341 -4.91 -15.01 8.06
N ASN A 342 -3.65 -15.04 7.63
CA ASN A 342 -3.30 -15.41 6.25
C ASN A 342 -3.20 -16.94 6.07
N THR A 343 -3.49 -17.45 4.86
CA THR A 343 -3.20 -18.84 4.47
C THR A 343 -2.77 -18.97 3.01
N SER A 344 -1.94 -19.98 2.72
CA SER A 344 -1.54 -20.37 1.35
C SER A 344 -0.97 -19.21 0.52
N LEU A 345 -0.11 -18.39 1.13
CA LEU A 345 0.55 -17.29 0.43
C LEU A 345 1.71 -17.81 -0.43
N ILE A 346 1.95 -17.18 -1.58
CA ILE A 346 3.07 -17.50 -2.47
C ILE A 346 3.89 -16.23 -2.73
N PHE A 347 5.20 -16.29 -2.49
CA PHE A 347 6.13 -15.20 -2.79
C PHE A 347 7.04 -15.58 -3.96
N GLY A 348 7.15 -14.71 -4.96
CA GLY A 348 8.04 -14.84 -6.10
C GLY A 348 8.77 -13.54 -6.39
N PRO A 349 9.84 -13.57 -7.22
CA PRO A 349 10.52 -12.36 -7.63
C PRO A 349 9.59 -11.51 -8.52
N TYR A 350 9.83 -10.19 -8.53
CA TYR A 350 9.34 -9.31 -9.57
C TYR A 350 9.79 -9.81 -10.95
N HIS A 351 8.88 -9.77 -11.94
CA HIS A 351 9.01 -10.58 -13.16
C HIS A 351 8.36 -9.95 -14.39
N THR A 352 8.29 -8.63 -14.41
CA THR A 352 7.75 -7.84 -15.51
C THR A 352 8.55 -6.55 -15.65
N TYR A 353 8.29 -5.79 -16.70
CA TYR A 353 8.76 -4.41 -16.84
C TYR A 353 7.76 -3.64 -17.70
N TYR A 354 7.80 -2.31 -17.62
CA TYR A 354 7.20 -1.43 -18.62
C TYR A 354 8.20 -0.31 -18.95
N PRO A 355 8.12 0.33 -20.12
CA PRO A 355 9.16 1.24 -20.62
C PRO A 355 9.59 2.41 -19.70
N MET A 356 8.71 2.91 -18.83
CA MET A 356 9.01 3.97 -17.85
C MET A 356 9.37 3.45 -16.44
N LEU A 357 9.65 2.16 -16.28
CA LEU A 357 9.79 1.56 -14.95
C LEU A 357 10.99 2.11 -14.17
N GLU A 358 12.15 2.24 -14.81
CA GLU A 358 13.37 2.71 -14.11
C GLU A 358 13.30 4.19 -13.72
N ASP A 359 12.70 5.05 -14.55
CA ASP A 359 12.38 6.44 -14.18
C ASP A 359 11.39 6.50 -13.00
N HIS A 360 10.34 5.66 -13.01
CA HIS A 360 9.40 5.59 -11.88
C HIS A 360 10.08 5.04 -10.60
N MET A 361 11.06 4.14 -10.72
CA MET A 361 11.86 3.64 -9.60
C MET A 361 12.76 4.74 -9.02
N ALA A 362 13.46 5.48 -9.87
CA ALA A 362 14.27 6.63 -9.47
C ALA A 362 13.41 7.68 -8.74
N ARG A 363 12.26 8.07 -9.30
CA ARG A 363 11.33 9.05 -8.69
C ARG A 363 10.73 8.62 -7.35
N THR A 364 10.69 7.32 -7.05
CA THR A 364 10.19 6.79 -5.77
C THR A 364 11.31 6.45 -4.79
N GLY A 365 12.57 6.58 -5.19
CA GLY A 365 13.72 6.27 -4.36
C GLY A 365 13.89 4.77 -4.08
N ILE A 366 13.51 3.89 -5.02
CA ILE A 366 13.62 2.44 -4.84
C ILE A 366 14.64 1.88 -5.83
N ALA A 367 15.79 1.46 -5.32
CA ALA A 367 16.81 0.76 -6.09
C ALA A 367 16.46 -0.73 -6.31
N THR A 368 17.20 -1.41 -7.17
CA THR A 368 17.05 -2.85 -7.45
C THR A 368 17.62 -3.74 -6.34
N LEU A 369 18.53 -3.20 -5.52
CA LEU A 369 19.13 -3.82 -4.35
C LEU A 369 19.14 -2.81 -3.17
N PRO A 370 19.02 -3.25 -1.90
CA PRO A 370 18.76 -4.62 -1.48
C PRO A 370 17.36 -5.11 -1.90
N ASN A 371 17.17 -6.42 -1.97
CA ASN A 371 15.89 -7.03 -2.34
C ASN A 371 15.64 -8.29 -1.52
N TYR A 372 14.59 -8.28 -0.70
CA TYR A 372 14.28 -9.32 0.30
C TYR A 372 12.88 -9.94 0.14
N TRP A 373 12.35 -9.95 -1.10
CA TRP A 373 11.06 -10.57 -1.43
C TRP A 373 10.94 -12.05 -0.97
N ASP A 374 12.07 -12.75 -0.87
CA ASP A 374 12.21 -14.17 -0.49
C ASP A 374 12.31 -14.41 1.02
N LYS A 375 12.34 -13.34 1.83
CA LYS A 375 12.43 -13.39 3.29
C LYS A 375 11.22 -12.75 4.00
N PRO A 376 9.98 -13.26 3.83
CA PRO A 376 8.84 -12.80 4.62
C PRO A 376 9.02 -13.02 6.12
N MET A 377 8.60 -12.03 6.92
CA MET A 377 8.59 -12.05 8.38
C MET A 377 7.16 -12.20 8.90
N CYS A 378 6.92 -13.26 9.68
CA CYS A 378 5.66 -13.50 10.37
C CYS A 378 5.56 -12.69 11.68
N ILE A 379 4.44 -12.01 11.91
CA ILE A 379 4.18 -11.18 13.10
C ILE A 379 2.88 -11.63 13.77
N GLY A 380 2.94 -11.97 15.07
CA GLY A 380 1.75 -12.29 15.86
C GLY A 380 1.03 -13.57 15.43
N LEU A 381 1.79 -14.55 14.92
CA LEU A 381 1.31 -15.86 14.51
C LEU A 381 1.74 -16.91 15.53
N ASP A 382 0.94 -17.05 16.59
CA ASP A 382 1.11 -18.13 17.55
C ASP A 382 0.49 -19.43 16.98
N ASN A 383 1.27 -20.50 16.94
CA ASN A 383 0.85 -21.89 16.64
C ASN A 383 0.10 -22.12 15.31
N CYS A 384 0.70 -21.75 14.18
CA CYS A 384 0.35 -22.39 12.89
C CYS A 384 1.18 -23.67 12.67
N GLU A 385 0.53 -24.83 12.67
CA GLU A 385 1.17 -26.13 12.35
C GLU A 385 1.61 -26.23 10.88
N THR A 386 1.00 -25.45 9.99
CA THR A 386 1.30 -25.39 8.56
C THR A 386 2.01 -24.08 8.19
N PRO A 387 2.94 -24.10 7.20
CA PRO A 387 3.59 -22.87 6.73
C PRO A 387 2.56 -21.94 6.07
N VAL A 388 2.44 -20.73 6.60
CA VAL A 388 1.51 -19.69 6.10
C VAL A 388 1.85 -19.25 4.67
N TYR A 389 3.12 -19.35 4.28
CA TYR A 389 3.62 -18.99 2.96
C TYR A 389 4.60 -20.02 2.41
N GLN A 390 4.78 -20.00 1.09
CA GLN A 390 5.83 -20.70 0.37
C GLN A 390 6.48 -19.79 -0.69
N LEU A 391 7.68 -20.13 -1.14
CA LEU A 391 8.29 -19.48 -2.31
C LEU A 391 7.79 -20.15 -3.59
N LEU A 392 7.58 -19.36 -4.65
CA LEU A 392 7.15 -19.82 -5.95
C LEU A 392 8.16 -20.81 -6.55
N SER A 393 7.69 -21.95 -7.05
CA SER A 393 8.57 -22.89 -7.73
C SER A 393 9.14 -22.28 -9.01
N PRO A 394 10.46 -22.34 -9.27
CA PRO A 394 11.02 -21.96 -10.57
C PRO A 394 10.39 -22.74 -11.75
N LYS A 395 9.82 -23.93 -11.50
CA LYS A 395 9.06 -24.73 -12.49
C LYS A 395 7.69 -24.14 -12.85
N GLU A 396 7.14 -23.28 -12.01
CA GLU A 396 5.84 -22.60 -12.19
C GLU A 396 6.00 -21.11 -12.57
N PHE A 397 7.22 -20.60 -12.49
CA PHE A 397 7.56 -19.24 -12.85
C PHE A 397 7.50 -18.95 -14.36
N TYR A 398 6.79 -17.89 -14.73
CA TYR A 398 6.78 -17.29 -16.07
C TYR A 398 7.00 -15.79 -15.95
N VAL A 399 7.62 -15.17 -16.96
CA VAL A 399 7.70 -13.70 -17.08
C VAL A 399 6.32 -13.17 -17.47
N PHE A 400 5.91 -12.05 -16.89
CA PHE A 400 4.61 -11.43 -17.15
C PHE A 400 4.78 -10.26 -18.12
N VAL A 401 3.97 -10.25 -19.17
CA VAL A 401 4.02 -9.25 -20.23
C VAL A 401 2.95 -8.20 -19.96
N ILE A 402 3.34 -6.93 -20.02
CA ILE A 402 2.40 -5.80 -19.99
C ILE A 402 1.75 -5.68 -21.37
N PRO A 403 0.42 -5.81 -21.50
CA PRO A 403 -0.25 -5.89 -22.80
C PRO A 403 -0.57 -4.51 -23.40
N PHE A 404 0.24 -3.49 -23.11
CA PHE A 404 0.02 -2.11 -23.52
C PHE A 404 1.29 -1.52 -24.13
N GLU A 405 1.15 -0.84 -25.25
CA GLU A 405 2.22 -0.02 -25.83
C GLU A 405 2.40 1.24 -24.98
N MET A 406 3.66 1.57 -24.69
CA MET A 406 4.09 2.72 -23.90
C MET A 406 5.46 3.19 -24.43
N GLU A 407 5.76 4.48 -24.29
CA GLU A 407 7.08 5.04 -24.61
C GLU A 407 8.01 4.95 -23.39
N GLY A 408 9.31 4.78 -23.60
CA GLY A 408 10.35 4.73 -22.56
C GLY A 408 11.50 3.76 -22.88
N ASP A 409 12.54 3.78 -22.05
CA ASP A 409 13.83 3.14 -22.32
C ASP A 409 14.02 1.75 -21.65
N THR A 410 13.22 1.41 -20.63
CA THR A 410 13.35 0.13 -19.91
C THR A 410 12.90 -1.04 -20.80
N THR A 411 13.84 -1.91 -21.18
CA THR A 411 13.61 -3.08 -22.07
C THR A 411 13.72 -4.44 -21.38
N GLU A 412 14.07 -4.47 -20.10
CA GLU A 412 14.19 -5.70 -19.31
C GLU A 412 13.73 -5.51 -17.85
N ILE A 413 13.74 -6.60 -17.07
CA ILE A 413 13.33 -6.60 -15.67
C ILE A 413 14.45 -5.94 -14.84
N PRO A 414 14.23 -4.79 -14.17
CA PRO A 414 15.30 -4.10 -13.44
C PRO A 414 15.86 -4.97 -12.32
N GLY A 415 17.20 -5.10 -12.28
CA GLY A 415 17.91 -5.99 -11.35
C GLY A 415 17.91 -7.47 -11.77
N GLY A 416 17.27 -7.82 -12.89
CA GLY A 416 17.21 -9.17 -13.42
C GLY A 416 16.38 -10.15 -12.58
N LEU A 417 16.56 -11.44 -12.86
CA LEU A 417 15.90 -12.53 -12.13
C LEU A 417 16.90 -13.32 -11.28
N PRO A 418 16.51 -13.83 -10.09
CA PRO A 418 17.42 -14.64 -9.28
C PRO A 418 17.84 -15.91 -10.05
N PRO A 419 19.09 -16.42 -9.86
CA PRO A 419 19.70 -17.39 -10.77
C PRO A 419 18.89 -18.68 -11.04
N GLN A 420 18.10 -19.14 -10.07
CA GLN A 420 17.25 -20.33 -10.22
C GLN A 420 16.06 -20.10 -11.17
N TYR A 421 15.39 -18.95 -11.05
CA TYR A 421 14.28 -18.54 -11.92
C TYR A 421 14.77 -18.22 -13.32
N GLU A 422 15.90 -17.53 -13.42
CA GLU A 422 16.56 -17.21 -14.68
C GLU A 422 17.01 -18.47 -15.43
N LYS A 423 17.60 -19.46 -14.73
CA LYS A 423 17.90 -20.79 -15.31
C LYS A 423 16.63 -21.50 -15.80
N ALA A 424 15.53 -21.41 -15.05
CA ALA A 424 14.25 -22.01 -15.45
C ALA A 424 13.61 -21.30 -16.66
N LYS A 425 13.73 -19.98 -16.76
CA LYS A 425 13.32 -19.17 -17.93
C LYS A 425 14.10 -19.63 -19.18
N ARG A 426 15.44 -19.60 -19.13
CA ARG A 426 16.30 -20.03 -20.26
C ARG A 426 16.04 -21.47 -20.69
N HIS A 427 15.80 -22.39 -19.75
CA HIS A 427 15.48 -23.78 -20.08
C HIS A 427 14.15 -23.93 -20.84
N ARG A 428 13.15 -23.07 -20.57
CA ARG A 428 11.91 -23.03 -21.36
C ARG A 428 12.14 -22.40 -22.73
N GLU A 429 12.89 -21.31 -22.81
CA GLU A 429 13.25 -20.66 -24.08
C GLU A 429 14.00 -21.63 -25.02
N GLN A 430 14.96 -22.39 -24.48
CA GLN A 430 15.64 -23.46 -25.21
C GLN A 430 14.67 -24.54 -25.72
N LYS A 431 13.70 -24.98 -24.92
CA LYS A 431 12.66 -25.92 -25.38
C LYS A 431 11.80 -25.35 -26.50
N ILE A 432 11.44 -24.06 -26.43
CA ILE A 432 10.68 -23.37 -27.48
C ILE A 432 11.50 -23.30 -28.77
N GLN A 433 12.78 -22.92 -28.69
CA GLN A 433 13.70 -22.88 -29.84
C GLN A 433 13.91 -24.26 -30.47
N ILE A 434 14.10 -25.31 -29.66
CA ILE A 434 14.19 -26.70 -30.13
C ILE A 434 12.91 -27.09 -30.86
N TRP A 435 11.73 -26.83 -30.28
CA TRP A 435 10.45 -27.15 -30.90
C TRP A 435 10.23 -26.39 -32.23
N GLN A 436 10.53 -25.09 -32.27
CA GLN A 436 10.48 -24.29 -33.50
C GLN A 436 11.42 -24.84 -34.59
N LYS A 437 12.63 -25.27 -34.19
CA LYS A 437 13.59 -25.93 -35.09
C LYS A 437 13.02 -27.26 -35.61
N THR A 438 12.49 -28.11 -34.74
CA THR A 438 11.86 -29.39 -35.14
C THR A 438 10.69 -29.17 -36.12
N VAL A 439 9.81 -28.18 -35.87
CA VAL A 439 8.70 -27.85 -36.78
C VAL A 439 9.21 -27.35 -38.15
N LYS A 440 10.32 -26.59 -38.18
CA LYS A 440 10.95 -26.12 -39.41
C LYS A 440 11.63 -27.26 -40.19
N GLU A 441 12.27 -28.20 -39.49
CA GLU A 441 13.00 -29.33 -40.06
C GLU A 441 12.09 -30.49 -40.48
N ALA A 442 10.86 -30.58 -39.95
CA ALA A 442 9.88 -31.61 -40.26
C ALA A 442 9.36 -31.62 -41.72
N GLY A 443 9.82 -30.71 -42.59
CA GLY A 443 9.53 -30.74 -44.03
C GLY A 443 8.05 -30.53 -44.42
N LEU A 444 7.20 -30.11 -43.48
CA LEU A 444 5.74 -30.07 -43.63
C LEU A 444 5.28 -29.30 -44.89
N SER A 445 4.35 -29.88 -45.65
CA SER A 445 3.67 -29.23 -46.79
C SER A 445 2.86 -28.01 -46.34
N LYS A 446 2.39 -27.17 -47.28
CA LYS A 446 1.54 -26.01 -46.95
C LYS A 446 0.25 -26.44 -46.24
N GLU A 447 -0.34 -27.54 -46.68
CA GLU A 447 -1.56 -28.15 -46.17
C GLU A 447 -1.34 -28.71 -44.76
N GLN A 448 -0.24 -29.44 -44.57
CA GLN A 448 0.15 -29.99 -43.26
C GLN A 448 0.48 -28.88 -42.25
N ARG A 449 1.16 -27.81 -42.66
CA ARG A 449 1.39 -26.63 -41.81
C ARG A 449 0.08 -25.97 -41.40
N LYS A 450 -0.88 -25.84 -42.31
CA LYS A 450 -2.21 -25.30 -42.02
C LYS A 450 -3.00 -26.19 -41.04
N GLN A 451 -2.96 -27.51 -41.22
CA GLN A 451 -3.57 -28.47 -40.28
C GLN A 451 -2.92 -28.38 -38.89
N PHE A 452 -1.59 -28.33 -38.83
CA PHE A 452 -0.84 -28.19 -37.58
C PHE A 452 -1.16 -26.88 -36.87
N GLN A 453 -1.19 -25.76 -37.59
CA GLN A 453 -1.57 -24.45 -37.04
C GLN A 453 -2.99 -24.49 -36.47
N ASN A 454 -3.97 -25.04 -37.20
CA ASN A 454 -5.35 -25.17 -36.71
C ASN A 454 -5.41 -25.97 -35.40
N LEU A 455 -4.64 -27.06 -35.28
CA LEU A 455 -4.59 -27.89 -34.07
C LEU A 455 -3.94 -27.17 -32.89
N VAL A 456 -2.86 -26.41 -33.13
CA VAL A 456 -2.24 -25.55 -32.11
C VAL A 456 -3.19 -24.44 -31.66
N GLU A 457 -3.89 -23.78 -32.58
CA GLU A 457 -4.90 -22.77 -32.26
C GLU A 457 -6.09 -23.35 -31.48
N GLN A 458 -6.55 -24.57 -31.81
CA GLN A 458 -7.58 -25.26 -31.05
C GLN A 458 -7.12 -25.54 -29.62
N GLN A 459 -5.94 -26.17 -29.45
CA GLN A 459 -5.38 -26.47 -28.13
C GLN A 459 -5.13 -25.20 -27.31
N PHE A 460 -4.72 -24.10 -27.94
CA PHE A 460 -4.57 -22.81 -27.28
C PHE A 460 -5.92 -22.24 -26.81
N ARG A 461 -6.99 -22.34 -27.62
CA ARG A 461 -8.36 -21.92 -27.23
C ARG A 461 -8.92 -22.76 -26.09
N GLU A 462 -8.69 -24.08 -26.11
CA GLU A 462 -9.06 -24.99 -25.02
C GLU A 462 -8.32 -24.62 -23.72
N TRP A 463 -7.00 -24.39 -23.81
CA TRP A 463 -6.19 -23.93 -22.67
C TRP A 463 -6.66 -22.58 -22.12
N LEU A 464 -6.98 -21.59 -22.98
CA LEU A 464 -7.50 -20.29 -22.57
C LEU A 464 -8.85 -20.37 -21.84
N ALA A 465 -9.70 -21.35 -22.22
CA ALA A 465 -10.97 -21.61 -21.56
C ALA A 465 -10.77 -22.28 -20.20
N LEU A 466 -9.90 -23.29 -20.11
CA LEU A 466 -9.60 -24.02 -18.87
C LEU A 466 -8.90 -23.15 -17.81
N THR A 467 -8.07 -22.20 -18.24
CA THR A 467 -7.30 -21.31 -17.34
C THR A 467 -8.01 -20.00 -16.99
N GLY A 468 -9.13 -19.68 -17.64
CA GLY A 468 -9.82 -18.39 -17.47
C GLY A 468 -9.13 -17.18 -18.13
N HIS A 469 -7.92 -17.33 -18.67
CA HIS A 469 -7.18 -16.26 -19.36
C HIS A 469 -7.92 -15.67 -20.57
N ARG A 470 -8.90 -16.39 -21.12
CA ARG A 470 -9.79 -15.87 -22.15
C ARG A 470 -10.45 -14.52 -21.77
N GLN A 471 -10.92 -14.36 -20.53
CA GLN A 471 -11.56 -13.11 -20.10
C GLN A 471 -10.59 -11.92 -20.17
N GLN A 472 -9.33 -12.15 -19.84
CA GLN A 472 -8.27 -11.13 -19.92
C GLN A 472 -8.05 -10.71 -21.39
N LEU A 473 -7.89 -11.67 -22.30
CA LEU A 473 -7.71 -11.39 -23.73
C LEU A 473 -8.92 -10.69 -24.35
N ASP A 474 -10.13 -11.23 -24.13
CA ASP A 474 -11.38 -10.65 -24.65
C ASP A 474 -11.58 -9.20 -24.18
N SER A 475 -11.03 -8.83 -23.01
CA SER A 475 -11.08 -7.48 -22.45
C SER A 475 -9.95 -6.52 -22.88
N LEU A 476 -8.93 -7.04 -23.57
CA LEU A 476 -7.78 -6.28 -24.10
C LEU A 476 -7.91 -5.97 -25.59
N ILE A 477 -8.85 -6.61 -26.29
CA ILE A 477 -9.14 -6.33 -27.71
C ILE A 477 -9.84 -4.97 -27.79
N PRO A 478 -9.29 -3.96 -28.50
CA PRO A 478 -9.96 -2.70 -28.71
C PRO A 478 -11.28 -2.92 -29.46
N ALA A 479 -12.37 -2.30 -28.99
CA ALA A 479 -13.58 -2.18 -29.78
C ALA A 479 -13.27 -1.51 -31.14
N PRO A 480 -13.84 -1.97 -32.26
CA PRO A 480 -13.58 -1.40 -33.58
C PRO A 480 -13.92 0.09 -33.57
N THR A 481 -12.94 0.92 -33.90
CA THR A 481 -13.01 2.38 -33.77
C THR A 481 -14.06 2.95 -34.73
N SER A 482 -15.17 3.45 -34.16
CA SER A 482 -16.05 4.33 -34.93
C SER A 482 -15.36 5.70 -35.12
N PRO A 483 -15.31 6.28 -36.34
CA PRO A 483 -14.42 7.39 -36.66
C PRO A 483 -14.95 8.76 -36.21
N LYS A 484 -15.38 8.91 -34.94
CA LYS A 484 -16.05 10.12 -34.42
C LYS A 484 -15.61 10.64 -33.05
N GLN A 485 -14.53 10.14 -32.45
CA GLN A 485 -14.00 10.66 -31.16
C GLN A 485 -12.53 11.06 -31.22
N ALA A 486 -12.16 11.81 -32.26
CA ALA A 486 -10.89 12.53 -32.36
C ALA A 486 -11.11 14.06 -32.37
N ALA A 487 -11.89 14.57 -31.40
CA ALA A 487 -12.01 16.00 -31.07
C ALA A 487 -12.89 16.20 -29.80
N ALA A 488 -12.27 16.32 -28.62
CA ALA A 488 -12.76 17.01 -27.42
C ALA A 488 -11.70 16.95 -26.29
#